data_AF-A0AA36ML61-F1
#
_entry.id   AF-A0AA36ML61-F1
#
_cell.length_a   1.000
_cell.length_b   1.000
_cell.length_c   1.000
_cell.angle_alpha   90.00
_cell.angle_beta   90.00
_cell.angle_gamma   90.00
#
_symmetry.space_group_name_H-M   'P 1'
#
loop_
_entity.id
_entity.type
_entity.pdbx_description
1 polymer ?
#
loop_
_entity_poly.entity_id
_entity_poly.type
_entity_poly.pdbx_seq_one_letter_code
_entity_poly.pdbx_strand_id
1 'polypeptide(L)'
;MLSEMFAHAQKGLQVKTPSNTPNARRRENHRDRGSPAHDEFQIMEPVTLQEPTLSRVPSVPSHVGGSPSAEKKALLAYNQLLEARLRAVTEENRGLRLQHQQDELHLRQSRELDRSMEAQSKARSKAALVFNAWFRVAAQAWRERWRAAEAAVVWQVESERTQHGHLLRAEEAERQSARLEAALERQQRRFAQEEHEAQEAQQQSWALQTSSMQVGKKVQALTEQLSRTEALLVEERHRLRHEERQAREMKLAMSDLQVAHDESREGLAQRLAKTEATLAEERMRADTSRMESKEAGRQLMALQSKVSDSSILENDSKELRQQLLAQQAAKVEAERQVGLLEVEVNKLSCKLRLSESELADAKSQEARHVRIATQEADARAEELEKRLRHMEEQRREADDAVLLAEAERQSATLRLHQAAAEVDMAKATAEAASLEARQLQDMVMKAKANGLSSSQDWSHYSLQSTCLTSDEEARSEMEEALAELRRWRLQGTPPKSGSVLQKGLKARICELERKVQAARAIRERGHQAGNSLAGIASAAVAAARDASSEARLLALEEELADAKEVQAAAEALMKELWTRPSSPGRTMDTLATNSPGSFKDDCQAAAFTSELLEALAQCRLELERARPE
;
A
#
# COMPACT_ATOMS: atom_id res chain seq x y z
N MET A 1 -12.39 37.88 -14.50
CA MET A 1 -11.08 38.18 -13.91
C MET A 1 -10.01 37.09 -14.10
N LEU A 2 -10.30 35.96 -14.78
CA LEU A 2 -9.29 34.93 -15.12
C LEU A 2 -8.92 34.90 -16.63
N SER A 3 -9.56 35.73 -17.46
CA SER A 3 -9.32 35.78 -18.91
C SER A 3 -8.21 36.75 -19.34
N GLU A 4 -7.70 37.59 -18.44
CA GLU A 4 -6.61 38.54 -18.75
C GLU A 4 -5.20 37.98 -18.46
N MET A 5 -5.09 36.84 -17.77
CA MET A 5 -3.79 36.22 -17.47
C MET A 5 -3.21 35.36 -18.60
N PHE A 6 -4.00 34.98 -19.60
CA PHE A 6 -3.51 34.21 -20.76
C PHE A 6 -2.96 35.08 -21.90
N ALA A 7 -3.11 36.41 -21.83
CA ALA A 7 -2.68 37.33 -22.89
C ALA A 7 -1.19 37.73 -22.82
N HIS A 8 -0.46 37.35 -21.77
CA HIS A 8 0.94 37.77 -21.59
C HIS A 8 2.01 36.69 -21.80
N ALA A 9 1.64 35.46 -22.14
CA ALA A 9 2.61 34.37 -22.37
C ALA A 9 3.00 34.16 -23.86
N GLN A 10 2.47 34.95 -24.79
CA GLN A 10 2.66 34.75 -26.24
C GLN A 10 3.42 35.90 -26.92
N LYS A 11 4.48 36.43 -26.28
CA LYS A 11 5.34 37.50 -26.82
C LYS A 11 6.85 37.27 -26.58
N GLY A 12 7.30 36.02 -26.63
CA GLY A 12 8.71 35.68 -26.38
C GLY A 12 9.40 34.78 -27.43
N LEU A 13 8.73 34.41 -28.52
CA LEU A 13 9.26 33.47 -29.51
C LEU A 13 9.20 34.08 -30.91
N GLN A 14 10.02 35.11 -31.15
CA GLN A 14 10.37 35.52 -32.51
C GLN A 14 11.84 35.95 -32.61
N VAL A 15 12.57 35.14 -33.40
CA VAL A 15 13.62 35.54 -34.35
C VAL A 15 14.95 36.07 -33.78
N LYS A 16 16.01 35.27 -34.00
CA LYS A 16 17.21 35.68 -34.75
C LYS A 16 18.15 34.50 -34.99
N THR A 17 17.98 33.83 -36.12
CA THR A 17 19.05 33.10 -36.80
C THR A 17 19.93 34.11 -37.55
N PRO A 18 21.26 34.02 -37.48
CA PRO A 18 22.10 34.50 -38.56
C PRO A 18 22.58 33.31 -39.39
N SER A 19 22.04 33.22 -40.61
CA SER A 19 22.75 32.72 -41.78
C SER A 19 24.05 33.49 -41.97
N ASN A 20 25.16 32.81 -42.29
CA ASN A 20 26.21 33.29 -43.21
C ASN A 20 27.33 32.24 -43.37
N THR A 21 27.26 31.46 -44.43
CA THR A 21 28.41 31.25 -45.34
C THR A 21 28.50 32.49 -46.25
N PRO A 22 29.65 32.91 -46.83
CA PRO A 22 30.69 32.04 -47.40
C PRO A 22 32.15 32.55 -47.23
N ASN A 23 33.14 31.70 -47.53
CA ASN A 23 34.24 32.10 -48.42
C ASN A 23 35.21 30.94 -48.71
N ALA A 24 35.19 30.50 -49.96
CA ALA A 24 36.32 29.88 -50.61
C ALA A 24 37.41 30.94 -50.83
N ARG A 25 38.64 30.68 -50.37
CA ARG A 25 39.84 31.36 -50.88
C ARG A 25 40.99 30.36 -51.05
N ARG A 26 41.08 29.90 -52.29
CA ARG A 26 42.31 29.69 -53.07
C ARG A 26 43.37 30.75 -52.72
N ARG A 27 44.58 30.32 -52.35
CA ARG A 27 45.83 31.00 -52.70
C ARG A 27 46.95 29.97 -52.88
N GLU A 28 47.30 29.79 -54.14
CA GLU A 28 48.64 29.43 -54.60
C GLU A 28 49.65 30.52 -54.17
N ASN A 29 50.88 30.09 -53.89
CA ASN A 29 52.17 30.66 -54.35
C ASN A 29 53.29 30.07 -53.47
N HIS A 30 54.19 29.24 -54.01
CA HIS A 30 55.36 29.53 -54.86
C HIS A 30 56.65 29.75 -54.04
N ARG A 31 57.66 28.89 -54.33
CA ARG A 31 59.12 29.16 -54.39
C ARG A 31 59.79 29.61 -53.09
N ASP A 32 61.06 29.39 -52.80
CA ASP A 32 62.23 28.75 -53.42
C ASP A 32 63.32 28.77 -52.31
N ARG A 33 64.44 28.09 -52.56
CA ARG A 33 65.78 28.25 -51.93
C ARG A 33 65.98 27.51 -50.59
N GLY A 34 67.03 26.70 -50.41
CA GLY A 34 68.14 26.42 -51.31
C GLY A 34 69.03 25.29 -50.82
N SER A 35 69.63 24.59 -51.79
CA SER A 35 71.00 24.07 -51.68
C SER A 35 71.99 25.23 -51.82
N PRO A 36 73.17 25.11 -51.21
CA PRO A 36 74.39 24.88 -52.00
C PRO A 36 75.19 23.69 -51.42
N ALA A 37 75.68 22.76 -52.23
CA ALA A 37 76.93 22.81 -52.99
C ALA A 37 78.18 22.74 -52.10
N HIS A 38 78.94 21.64 -52.19
CA HIS A 38 80.27 21.68 -52.81
C HIS A 38 80.83 20.27 -53.04
N ASP A 39 81.06 19.98 -54.33
CA ASP A 39 81.99 18.97 -54.82
C ASP A 39 83.42 19.39 -54.47
N GLU A 40 84.20 18.47 -53.89
CA GLU A 40 85.65 18.48 -53.96
C GLU A 40 86.12 17.17 -54.59
N PHE A 41 86.31 17.22 -55.91
CA PHE A 41 87.12 16.28 -56.65
C PHE A 41 88.60 16.52 -56.30
N GLN A 42 89.19 15.67 -55.47
CA GLN A 42 90.64 15.59 -55.35
C GLN A 42 91.21 14.78 -56.52
N ILE A 43 91.95 15.51 -57.35
CA ILE A 43 92.76 15.04 -58.47
C ILE A 43 93.91 14.21 -57.89
N MET A 44 93.93 12.90 -58.15
CA MET A 44 95.10 12.06 -57.91
C MET A 44 96.15 12.31 -59.00
N GLU A 45 97.37 12.61 -58.56
CA GLU A 45 98.54 12.86 -59.38
C GLU A 45 98.93 11.65 -60.26
N PRO A 46 99.46 11.86 -61.48
CA PRO A 46 99.99 10.78 -62.29
C PRO A 46 101.34 10.30 -61.73
N VAL A 47 101.37 9.05 -61.26
CA VAL A 47 102.61 8.35 -60.90
C VAL A 47 103.51 8.25 -62.14
N THR A 48 104.65 8.92 -62.08
CA THR A 48 105.71 8.88 -63.08
C THR A 48 106.35 7.50 -63.11
N LEU A 49 106.35 6.89 -64.30
CA LEU A 49 107.12 5.69 -64.62
C LEU A 49 108.62 6.00 -64.49
N GLN A 50 109.24 5.58 -63.39
CA GLN A 50 110.69 5.50 -63.27
C GLN A 50 111.18 4.19 -63.89
N GLU A 51 111.87 4.32 -65.02
CA GLU A 51 112.61 3.23 -65.66
C GLU A 51 113.72 2.71 -64.73
N PRO A 52 113.83 1.39 -64.49
CA PRO A 52 115.01 0.85 -63.84
C PRO A 52 116.17 0.79 -64.84
N THR A 53 117.20 1.60 -64.55
CA THR A 53 118.53 1.59 -65.16
C THR A 53 119.14 0.19 -65.11
N LEU A 54 119.30 -0.44 -66.27
CA LEU A 54 120.07 -1.68 -66.42
C LEU A 54 121.56 -1.40 -66.18
N SER A 55 122.06 -1.94 -65.07
CA SER A 55 123.46 -1.98 -64.71
C SER A 55 124.26 -2.91 -65.62
N ARG A 56 125.12 -2.29 -66.44
CA ARG A 56 126.50 -2.67 -66.80
C ARG A 56 126.92 -4.11 -66.39
N VAL A 57 126.86 -5.04 -67.34
CA VAL A 57 127.52 -6.36 -67.27
C VAL A 57 129.00 -6.19 -67.70
N PRO A 58 129.99 -6.70 -66.95
CA PRO A 58 131.40 -6.56 -67.28
C PRO A 58 131.86 -7.52 -68.38
N SER A 59 132.68 -6.97 -69.28
CA SER A 59 133.35 -7.64 -70.39
C SER A 59 134.35 -8.70 -69.90
N VAL A 60 134.20 -9.94 -70.36
CA VAL A 60 135.19 -11.02 -70.18
C VAL A 60 136.12 -11.04 -71.41
N PRO A 61 137.46 -10.99 -71.23
CA PRO A 61 138.39 -11.00 -72.35
C PRO A 61 138.64 -12.42 -72.89
N SER A 62 138.64 -12.48 -74.21
CA SER A 62 138.99 -13.61 -75.08
C SER A 62 140.50 -13.83 -75.16
N HIS A 63 140.96 -15.08 -74.98
CA HIS A 63 142.21 -15.73 -75.47
C HIS A 63 142.60 -16.85 -74.47
N VAL A 64 143.01 -18.08 -74.78
CA VAL A 64 143.43 -18.81 -76.00
C VAL A 64 143.18 -20.31 -75.73
N GLY A 65 142.71 -21.04 -76.74
CA GLY A 65 143.13 -22.43 -77.01
C GLY A 65 142.50 -23.57 -76.21
N GLY A 66 141.48 -24.21 -76.78
CA GLY A 66 141.15 -25.61 -76.44
C GLY A 66 139.69 -26.03 -76.64
N SER A 67 139.43 -26.73 -77.76
CA SER A 67 138.30 -27.66 -77.99
C SER A 67 136.87 -27.07 -78.20
N PRO A 68 136.25 -27.21 -79.40
CA PRO A 68 135.02 -26.52 -79.82
C PRO A 68 133.68 -27.10 -79.27
N SER A 69 133.68 -27.69 -78.07
CA SER A 69 132.49 -28.37 -77.49
C SER A 69 131.86 -27.64 -76.30
N ALA A 70 132.60 -26.77 -75.60
CA ALA A 70 132.16 -26.12 -74.36
C ALA A 70 131.34 -24.83 -74.57
N GLU A 71 131.71 -23.96 -75.51
CA GLU A 71 131.01 -22.68 -75.77
C GLU A 71 129.57 -22.85 -76.24
N LYS A 72 129.30 -23.86 -77.07
CA LYS A 72 127.94 -24.13 -77.58
C LYS A 72 126.99 -24.58 -76.46
N LYS A 73 127.51 -25.28 -75.45
CA LYS A 73 126.74 -25.70 -74.27
C LYS A 73 126.46 -24.52 -73.33
N ALA A 74 127.41 -23.60 -73.16
CA ALA A 74 127.22 -22.40 -72.33
C ALA A 74 126.17 -21.45 -72.91
N LEU A 75 126.16 -21.23 -74.23
CA LEU A 75 125.16 -20.40 -74.90
C LEU A 75 123.75 -21.01 -74.85
N LEU A 76 123.62 -22.34 -74.99
CA LEU A 76 122.33 -23.03 -74.84
C LEU A 76 121.80 -22.93 -73.40
N ALA A 77 122.66 -23.08 -72.39
CA ALA A 77 122.27 -22.94 -70.98
C ALA A 77 121.82 -21.49 -70.65
N TYR A 78 122.51 -20.49 -71.21
CA TYR A 78 122.12 -19.09 -71.03
C TYR A 78 120.77 -18.76 -71.71
N ASN A 79 120.52 -19.30 -72.91
CA ASN A 79 119.22 -19.14 -73.58
C ASN A 79 118.07 -19.81 -72.80
N GLN A 80 118.30 -21.02 -72.28
CA GLN A 80 117.31 -21.70 -71.44
C GLN A 80 117.02 -20.92 -70.15
N LEU A 81 118.05 -20.31 -69.54
CA LEU A 81 117.89 -19.46 -68.36
C LEU A 81 117.06 -18.19 -68.68
N LEU A 82 117.34 -17.54 -69.82
CA LEU A 82 116.58 -16.38 -70.27
C LEU A 82 115.12 -16.73 -70.57
N GLU A 83 114.86 -17.84 -71.26
CA GLU A 83 113.50 -18.31 -71.51
C GLU A 83 112.76 -18.65 -70.21
N ALA A 84 113.42 -19.30 -69.25
CA ALA A 84 112.84 -19.60 -67.95
C ALA A 84 112.51 -18.31 -67.18
N ARG A 85 113.39 -17.31 -67.20
CA ARG A 85 113.16 -16.02 -66.55
C ARG A 85 112.04 -15.23 -67.23
N LEU A 86 111.94 -15.29 -68.56
CA LEU A 86 110.88 -14.64 -69.32
C LEU A 86 109.52 -15.30 -69.04
N ARG A 87 109.47 -16.64 -68.95
CA ARG A 87 108.26 -17.36 -68.51
C ARG A 87 107.86 -16.97 -67.09
N ALA A 88 108.80 -16.93 -66.14
CA ALA A 88 108.52 -16.53 -64.76
C ALA A 88 107.94 -15.11 -64.67
N VAL A 89 108.51 -14.14 -65.41
CA VAL A 89 108.00 -12.76 -65.43
C VAL A 89 106.64 -12.66 -66.13
N THR A 90 106.36 -13.48 -67.15
CA THR A 90 105.03 -13.53 -67.77
C THR A 90 103.99 -14.17 -66.87
N GLU A 91 104.35 -15.18 -66.09
CA GLU A 91 103.47 -15.82 -65.10
C GLU A 91 103.19 -14.90 -63.92
N GLU A 92 104.20 -14.17 -63.43
CA GLU A 92 104.05 -13.14 -62.40
C GLU A 92 103.14 -12.00 -62.87
N ASN A 93 103.34 -11.49 -64.10
CA ASN A 93 102.45 -10.49 -64.69
C ASN A 93 101.02 -11.02 -64.87
N ARG A 94 100.86 -12.29 -65.21
CA ARG A 94 99.54 -12.92 -65.30
C ARG A 94 98.89 -13.02 -63.90
N GLY A 95 99.66 -13.37 -62.87
CA GLY A 95 99.22 -13.40 -61.49
C GLY A 95 98.75 -12.03 -61.00
N LEU A 96 99.54 -10.98 -61.21
CA LEU A 96 99.20 -9.61 -60.82
C LEU A 96 97.96 -9.08 -61.54
N ARG A 97 97.75 -9.42 -62.82
CA ARG A 97 96.53 -9.04 -63.56
C ARG A 97 95.29 -9.73 -63.00
N LEU A 98 95.39 -11.01 -62.64
CA LEU A 98 94.28 -11.75 -62.03
C LEU A 98 93.96 -11.21 -60.63
N GLN A 99 94.97 -10.87 -59.85
CA GLN A 99 94.79 -10.26 -58.53
C GLN A 99 94.12 -8.88 -58.63
N HIS A 100 94.57 -8.04 -59.57
CA HIS A 100 93.93 -6.75 -59.81
C HIS A 100 92.46 -6.88 -60.25
N GLN A 101 92.13 -7.87 -61.09
CA GLN A 101 90.74 -8.16 -61.46
C GLN A 101 89.89 -8.62 -60.26
N GLN A 102 90.45 -9.43 -59.35
CA GLN A 102 89.76 -9.84 -58.13
C GLN A 102 89.52 -8.66 -57.18
N ASP A 103 90.50 -7.78 -57.01
CA ASP A 103 90.39 -6.59 -56.16
C ASP A 103 89.34 -5.61 -56.71
N GLU A 104 89.28 -5.40 -58.03
CA GLU A 104 88.23 -4.57 -58.64
C GLU A 104 86.82 -5.16 -58.45
N LEU A 105 86.68 -6.49 -58.55
CA LEU A 105 85.39 -7.15 -58.29
C LEU A 105 84.96 -7.01 -56.83
N HIS A 106 85.89 -7.20 -55.88
CA HIS A 106 85.63 -6.98 -54.47
C HIS A 106 85.23 -5.54 -54.16
N LEU A 107 85.92 -4.55 -54.76
CA LEU A 107 85.60 -3.14 -54.57
C LEU A 107 84.21 -2.79 -55.10
N ARG A 108 83.80 -3.37 -56.24
CA ARG A 108 82.44 -3.19 -56.79
C ARG A 108 81.38 -3.80 -55.86
N GLN A 109 81.59 -5.02 -55.38
CA GLN A 109 80.68 -5.68 -54.45
C GLN A 109 80.50 -4.90 -53.15
N SER A 110 81.60 -4.39 -52.56
CA SER A 110 81.53 -3.56 -51.35
C SER A 110 80.75 -2.27 -51.58
N ARG A 111 80.98 -1.58 -52.71
CA ARG A 111 80.23 -0.35 -53.05
C ARG A 111 78.73 -0.61 -53.28
N GLU A 112 78.37 -1.77 -53.82
CA GLU A 112 76.95 -2.16 -53.99
C GLU A 112 76.28 -2.48 -52.66
N LEU A 113 76.99 -3.16 -51.75
CA LEU A 113 76.52 -3.41 -50.38
C LEU A 113 76.29 -2.11 -49.62
N ASP A 114 77.23 -1.16 -49.69
CA ASP A 114 77.09 0.13 -49.02
C ASP A 114 75.87 0.91 -49.54
N ARG A 115 75.68 0.93 -50.88
CA ARG A 115 74.49 1.56 -51.50
C ARG A 115 73.18 0.88 -51.09
N SER A 116 73.17 -0.46 -50.99
CA SER A 116 72.01 -1.23 -50.54
C SER A 116 71.66 -0.92 -49.07
N MET A 117 72.67 -0.89 -48.20
CA MET A 117 72.49 -0.57 -46.78
C MET A 117 72.02 0.87 -46.57
N GLU A 118 72.53 1.82 -47.33
CA GLU A 118 72.08 3.21 -47.29
C GLU A 118 70.64 3.37 -47.81
N ALA A 119 70.27 2.64 -48.86
CA ALA A 119 68.89 2.61 -49.35
C ALA A 119 67.92 2.00 -48.32
N GLN A 120 68.32 0.92 -47.63
CA GLN A 120 67.54 0.32 -46.56
C GLN A 120 67.38 1.25 -45.35
N SER A 121 68.43 1.98 -44.95
CA SER A 121 68.35 2.93 -43.84
C SER A 121 67.38 4.09 -44.16
N LYS A 122 67.45 4.62 -45.39
CA LYS A 122 66.52 5.65 -45.89
C LYS A 122 65.07 5.12 -45.96
N ALA A 123 64.87 3.88 -46.38
CA ALA A 123 63.54 3.25 -46.40
C ALA A 123 62.97 3.05 -44.98
N ARG A 124 63.78 2.58 -44.02
CA ARG A 124 63.38 2.43 -42.61
C ARG A 124 63.03 3.78 -41.97
N SER A 125 63.83 4.81 -42.22
CA SER A 125 63.56 6.18 -41.75
C SER A 125 62.23 6.72 -42.30
N LYS A 126 61.97 6.54 -43.60
CA LYS A 126 60.69 6.93 -44.22
C LYS A 126 59.50 6.13 -43.66
N ALA A 127 59.65 4.82 -43.46
CA ALA A 127 58.61 3.99 -42.86
C ALA A 127 58.29 4.43 -41.42
N ALA A 128 59.31 4.77 -40.63
CA ALA A 128 59.12 5.28 -39.26
C ALA A 128 58.37 6.62 -39.26
N LEU A 129 58.65 7.52 -40.20
CA LEU A 129 57.93 8.79 -40.34
C LEU A 129 56.46 8.57 -40.72
N VAL A 130 56.18 7.66 -41.66
CA VAL A 130 54.80 7.30 -42.05
C VAL A 130 54.06 6.66 -40.89
N PHE A 131 54.69 5.74 -40.16
CA PHE A 131 54.09 5.08 -39.00
C PHE A 131 53.78 6.09 -37.87
N ASN A 132 54.71 7.00 -37.58
CA ASN A 132 54.49 8.06 -36.59
C ASN A 132 53.36 9.02 -37.00
N ALA A 133 53.27 9.38 -38.28
CA ALA A 133 52.18 10.21 -38.78
C ALA A 133 50.83 9.48 -38.65
N TRP A 134 50.76 8.22 -39.06
CA TRP A 134 49.56 7.39 -38.92
C TRP A 134 49.14 7.24 -37.44
N PHE A 135 50.09 6.94 -36.55
CA PHE A 135 49.80 6.78 -35.13
C PHE A 135 49.25 8.07 -34.50
N ARG A 136 49.78 9.25 -34.86
CA ARG A 136 49.25 10.53 -34.38
C ARG A 136 47.81 10.76 -34.83
N VAL A 137 47.49 10.47 -36.09
CA VAL A 137 46.13 10.62 -36.63
C VAL A 137 45.18 9.62 -35.98
N ALA A 138 45.58 8.36 -35.82
CA ALA A 138 44.78 7.33 -35.16
C ALA A 138 44.52 7.67 -33.68
N ALA A 139 45.54 8.13 -32.95
CA ALA A 139 45.41 8.56 -31.56
C ALA A 139 44.55 9.82 -31.40
N GLN A 140 44.54 10.71 -32.39
CA GLN A 140 43.65 11.87 -32.39
C GLN A 140 42.20 11.44 -32.65
N ALA A 141 41.96 10.62 -33.66
CA ALA A 141 40.62 10.09 -33.97
C ALA A 141 40.04 9.28 -32.80
N TRP A 142 40.87 8.49 -32.10
CA TRP A 142 40.45 7.80 -30.88
C TRP A 142 40.03 8.77 -29.77
N ARG A 143 40.83 9.81 -29.51
CA ARG A 143 40.51 10.82 -28.49
C ARG A 143 39.25 11.62 -28.82
N GLU A 144 38.99 11.88 -30.09
CA GLU A 144 37.75 12.55 -30.54
C GLU A 144 36.53 11.65 -30.37
N ARG A 145 36.64 10.35 -30.71
CA ARG A 145 35.57 9.37 -30.46
C ARG A 145 35.28 9.18 -28.98
N TRP A 146 36.33 9.12 -28.15
CA TRP A 146 36.18 9.03 -26.69
C TRP A 146 35.44 10.24 -26.12
N ARG A 147 35.84 11.46 -26.50
CA ARG A 147 35.14 12.69 -26.08
C ARG A 147 33.69 12.74 -26.57
N ALA A 148 33.41 12.24 -27.78
CA ALA A 148 32.05 12.15 -28.28
C ALA A 148 31.21 11.14 -27.49
N ALA A 149 31.79 10.01 -27.08
CA ALA A 149 31.13 9.02 -26.25
C ALA A 149 30.85 9.56 -24.83
N GLU A 150 31.83 10.23 -24.20
CA GLU A 150 31.63 10.90 -22.90
C GLU A 150 30.51 11.95 -22.98
N ALA A 151 30.50 12.78 -24.03
CA ALA A 151 29.44 13.77 -24.23
C ALA A 151 28.06 13.12 -24.42
N ALA A 152 27.97 11.99 -25.12
CA ALA A 152 26.73 11.25 -25.29
C ALA A 152 26.21 10.66 -23.97
N VAL A 153 27.11 10.11 -23.13
CA VAL A 153 26.75 9.59 -21.80
C VAL A 153 26.27 10.71 -20.89
N VAL A 154 26.95 11.87 -20.87
CA VAL A 154 26.52 13.04 -20.07
C VAL A 154 25.14 13.52 -20.51
N TRP A 155 24.90 13.63 -21.82
CA TRP A 155 23.60 14.03 -22.36
C TRP A 155 22.49 13.03 -21.99
N GLN A 156 22.80 11.72 -22.02
CA GLN A 156 21.85 10.67 -21.63
C GLN A 156 21.50 10.75 -20.13
N VAL A 157 22.48 10.96 -19.26
CA VAL A 157 22.25 11.13 -17.81
C VAL A 157 21.43 12.40 -17.52
N GLU A 158 21.68 13.50 -18.23
CA GLU A 158 20.88 14.73 -18.09
C GLU A 158 19.44 14.57 -18.62
N SER A 159 19.26 13.83 -19.72
CA SER A 159 17.94 13.46 -20.25
C SER A 159 17.17 12.56 -19.27
N GLU A 160 17.81 11.55 -18.71
CA GLU A 160 17.17 10.66 -17.72
C GLU A 160 16.83 11.41 -16.43
N ARG A 161 17.68 12.33 -15.98
CA ARG A 161 17.42 13.15 -14.80
C ARG A 161 16.24 14.11 -14.99
N THR A 162 16.09 14.68 -16.18
CA THR A 162 14.93 15.54 -16.49
C THR A 162 13.64 14.72 -16.63
N GLN A 163 13.69 13.54 -17.27
CA GLN A 163 12.56 12.61 -17.35
C GLN A 163 12.11 12.12 -15.96
N HIS A 164 13.06 11.76 -15.09
CA HIS A 164 12.76 11.36 -13.72
C HIS A 164 12.13 12.50 -12.91
N GLY A 165 12.58 13.75 -13.11
CA GLY A 165 11.96 14.94 -12.51
C GLY A 165 10.55 15.26 -13.04
N HIS A 166 10.20 14.81 -14.26
CA HIS A 166 8.83 14.89 -14.78
C HIS A 166 7.94 13.78 -14.21
N LEU A 167 8.47 12.56 -14.06
CA LEU A 167 7.75 11.45 -13.44
C LEU A 167 7.43 11.71 -11.97
N LEU A 168 8.38 12.24 -11.18
CA LEU A 168 8.13 12.62 -9.79
C LEU A 168 7.05 13.70 -9.65
N ARG A 169 7.02 14.68 -10.56
CA ARG A 169 5.96 15.70 -10.59
C ARG A 169 4.61 15.12 -11.00
N ALA A 170 4.59 14.15 -11.90
CA ALA A 170 3.37 13.44 -12.28
C ALA A 170 2.83 12.59 -11.12
N GLU A 171 3.70 11.83 -10.43
CA GLU A 171 3.31 11.08 -9.22
C GLU A 171 2.79 11.99 -8.10
N GLU A 172 3.41 13.16 -7.88
CA GLU A 172 2.92 14.14 -6.90
C GLU A 172 1.56 14.70 -7.31
N ALA A 173 1.32 14.96 -8.60
CA ALA A 173 0.02 15.39 -9.12
C ALA A 173 -1.05 14.31 -8.97
N GLU A 174 -0.72 13.04 -9.23
CA GLU A 174 -1.63 11.91 -9.01
C GLU A 174 -1.97 11.74 -7.53
N ARG A 175 -0.97 11.84 -6.63
CA ARG A 175 -1.21 11.83 -5.17
C ARG A 175 -2.10 12.99 -4.73
N GLN A 176 -1.98 14.16 -5.34
CA GLN A 176 -2.86 15.29 -5.07
C GLN A 176 -4.28 15.05 -5.60
N SER A 177 -4.42 14.49 -6.81
CA SER A 177 -5.72 14.11 -7.38
C SER A 177 -6.44 13.11 -6.48
N ALA A 178 -5.77 12.04 -6.07
CA ALA A 178 -6.33 11.03 -5.17
C ALA A 178 -6.77 11.60 -3.82
N ARG A 179 -6.04 12.60 -3.27
CA ARG A 179 -6.44 13.30 -2.04
C ARG A 179 -7.69 14.14 -2.24
N LEU A 180 -7.83 14.81 -3.39
CA LEU A 180 -9.01 15.60 -3.72
C LEU A 180 -10.22 14.72 -3.99
N GLU A 181 -10.05 13.60 -4.69
CA GLU A 181 -11.10 12.59 -4.90
C GLU A 181 -11.57 12.01 -3.57
N ALA A 182 -10.65 11.60 -2.67
CA ALA A 182 -11.02 11.12 -1.34
C ALA A 182 -11.72 12.19 -0.49
N ALA A 183 -11.35 13.47 -0.64
CA ALA A 183 -12.05 14.57 0.04
C ALA A 183 -13.46 14.77 -0.52
N LEU A 184 -13.63 14.68 -1.84
CA LEU A 184 -14.91 14.77 -2.52
C LEU A 184 -15.84 13.63 -2.13
N GLU A 185 -15.34 12.39 -2.08
CA GLU A 185 -16.11 11.23 -1.60
C GLU A 185 -16.57 11.41 -0.15
N ARG A 186 -15.70 11.90 0.74
CA ARG A 186 -16.09 12.20 2.12
C ARG A 186 -17.19 13.26 2.18
N GLN A 187 -17.12 14.27 1.32
CA GLN A 187 -18.15 15.30 1.24
C GLN A 187 -19.47 14.73 0.72
N GLN A 188 -19.44 13.88 -0.31
CA GLN A 188 -20.63 13.20 -0.82
C GLN A 188 -21.27 12.28 0.22
N ARG A 189 -20.47 11.53 0.99
CA ARG A 189 -20.97 10.71 2.10
C ARG A 189 -21.63 11.56 3.18
N ARG A 190 -21.07 12.72 3.51
CA ARG A 190 -21.69 13.67 4.45
C ARG A 190 -23.02 14.20 3.92
N PHE A 191 -23.09 14.58 2.64
CA PHE A 191 -24.36 15.02 2.05
C PHE A 191 -25.41 13.90 2.04
N ALA A 192 -25.02 12.67 1.68
CA ALA A 192 -25.94 11.53 1.73
C ALA A 192 -26.43 11.24 3.16
N GLN A 193 -25.55 11.38 4.15
CA GLN A 193 -25.90 11.23 5.56
C GLN A 193 -26.83 12.36 6.03
N GLU A 194 -26.55 13.62 5.69
CA GLU A 194 -27.41 14.76 6.00
C GLU A 194 -28.78 14.63 5.32
N GLU A 195 -28.85 14.14 4.10
CA GLU A 195 -30.12 13.83 3.41
C GLU A 195 -30.90 12.72 4.13
N HIS A 196 -30.22 11.67 4.59
CA HIS A 196 -30.84 10.59 5.37
C HIS A 196 -31.40 11.10 6.70
N GLU A 197 -30.59 11.86 7.46
CA GLU A 197 -31.00 12.47 8.73
C GLU A 197 -32.19 13.43 8.52
N ALA A 198 -32.20 14.20 7.43
CA ALA A 198 -33.33 15.05 7.07
C ALA A 198 -34.61 14.25 6.75
N GLN A 199 -34.49 13.13 6.04
CA GLN A 199 -35.61 12.23 5.75
C GLN A 199 -36.15 11.57 7.02
N GLU A 200 -35.27 11.09 7.90
CA GLU A 200 -35.66 10.54 9.21
C GLU A 200 -36.38 11.59 10.05
N ALA A 201 -35.85 12.81 10.14
CA ALA A 201 -36.49 13.91 10.86
C ALA A 201 -37.88 14.23 10.28
N GLN A 202 -38.05 14.16 8.96
CA GLN A 202 -39.34 14.34 8.30
C GLN A 202 -40.32 13.19 8.61
N GLN A 203 -39.85 11.94 8.63
CA GLN A 203 -40.66 10.78 9.01
C GLN A 203 -41.08 10.84 10.48
N GLN A 204 -40.17 11.22 11.39
CA GLN A 204 -40.47 11.44 12.80
C GLN A 204 -41.48 12.57 12.99
N SER A 205 -41.34 13.67 12.27
CA SER A 205 -42.31 14.77 12.27
C SER A 205 -43.71 14.30 11.83
N TRP A 206 -43.78 13.49 10.77
CA TRP A 206 -45.03 12.92 10.29
C TRP A 206 -45.65 11.91 11.27
N ALA A 207 -44.83 11.08 11.92
CA ALA A 207 -45.26 10.17 12.98
C ALA A 207 -45.81 10.94 14.20
N LEU A 208 -45.16 12.04 14.60
CA LEU A 208 -45.65 12.92 15.66
C LEU A 208 -46.96 13.62 15.27
N GLN A 209 -47.09 14.06 14.02
CA GLN A 209 -48.31 14.70 13.52
C GLN A 209 -49.49 13.71 13.47
N THR A 210 -49.26 12.48 13.02
CA THR A 210 -50.29 11.42 13.01
C THR A 210 -50.69 11.00 14.42
N SER A 211 -49.72 10.86 15.33
CA SER A 211 -49.97 10.62 16.77
C SER A 211 -50.77 11.77 17.40
N SER A 212 -50.39 13.02 17.12
CA SER A 212 -51.10 14.22 17.57
C SER A 212 -52.54 14.25 17.06
N MET A 213 -52.78 13.90 15.80
CA MET A 213 -54.14 13.76 15.25
C MET A 213 -54.94 12.66 15.94
N GLN A 214 -54.33 11.50 16.25
CA GLN A 214 -55.00 10.43 16.98
C GLN A 214 -55.35 10.86 18.41
N VAL A 215 -54.45 11.55 19.11
CA VAL A 215 -54.71 12.15 20.42
C VAL A 215 -55.83 13.17 20.33
N GLY A 216 -55.83 14.04 19.32
CA GLY A 216 -56.92 14.99 19.08
C GLY A 216 -58.28 14.31 18.88
N LYS A 217 -58.34 13.23 18.10
CA LYS A 217 -59.56 12.41 17.94
C LYS A 217 -60.02 11.77 19.25
N LYS A 218 -59.08 11.25 20.06
CA LYS A 218 -59.39 10.67 21.38
C LYS A 218 -59.91 11.74 22.35
N VAL A 219 -59.27 12.91 22.39
CA VAL A 219 -59.74 14.04 23.20
C VAL A 219 -61.14 14.44 22.77
N GLN A 220 -61.41 14.60 21.48
CA GLN A 220 -62.74 14.91 20.97
C GLN A 220 -63.78 13.86 21.37
N ALA A 221 -63.47 12.57 21.21
CA ALA A 221 -64.37 11.48 21.62
C ALA A 221 -64.64 11.47 23.13
N LEU A 222 -63.62 11.74 23.96
CA LEU A 222 -63.78 11.87 25.41
C LEU A 222 -64.61 13.11 25.77
N THR A 223 -64.40 14.25 25.09
CA THR A 223 -65.22 15.46 25.28
C THR A 223 -66.67 15.21 24.90
N GLU A 224 -66.94 14.50 23.79
CA GLU A 224 -68.29 14.10 23.40
C GLU A 224 -68.92 13.16 24.42
N GLN A 225 -68.18 12.16 24.93
CA GLN A 225 -68.66 11.29 26.00
C GLN A 225 -68.99 12.08 27.27
N LEU A 226 -68.14 13.03 27.65
CA LEU A 226 -68.33 13.88 28.82
C LEU A 226 -69.55 14.79 28.65
N SER A 227 -69.76 15.35 27.45
CA SER A 227 -70.98 16.12 27.15
C SER A 227 -72.26 15.27 27.20
N ARG A 228 -72.19 13.99 26.77
CA ARG A 228 -73.32 13.06 26.86
C ARG A 228 -73.63 12.68 28.31
N THR A 229 -72.61 12.43 29.13
CA THR A 229 -72.81 12.12 30.55
C THR A 229 -73.32 13.34 31.32
N GLU A 230 -72.84 14.55 31.01
CA GLU A 230 -73.37 15.79 31.55
C GLU A 230 -74.85 15.98 31.17
N ALA A 231 -75.22 15.73 29.91
CA ALA A 231 -76.63 15.79 29.48
C ALA A 231 -77.52 14.80 30.24
N LEU A 232 -77.09 13.55 30.39
CA LEU A 232 -77.80 12.53 31.17
C LEU A 232 -77.94 12.93 32.65
N LEU A 233 -76.90 13.52 33.24
CA LEU A 233 -76.96 14.03 34.61
C LEU A 233 -77.94 15.20 34.75
N VAL A 234 -78.05 16.06 33.74
CA VAL A 234 -79.05 17.14 33.70
C VAL A 234 -80.46 16.56 33.61
N GLU A 235 -80.69 15.55 32.76
CA GLU A 235 -81.97 14.84 32.66
C GLU A 235 -82.36 14.18 33.98
N GLU A 236 -81.45 13.45 34.64
CA GLU A 236 -81.67 12.86 35.97
C GLU A 236 -81.96 13.93 37.02
N ARG A 237 -81.25 15.07 37.03
CA ARG A 237 -81.57 16.19 37.92
C ARG A 237 -82.97 16.76 37.66
N HIS A 238 -83.41 16.84 36.41
CA HIS A 238 -84.76 17.27 36.08
C HIS A 238 -85.82 16.26 36.51
N ARG A 239 -85.55 14.96 36.31
CA ARG A 239 -86.40 13.87 36.77
C ARG A 239 -86.55 13.88 38.30
N LEU A 240 -85.44 13.95 39.03
CA LEU A 240 -85.45 14.03 40.50
C LEU A 240 -86.19 15.26 41.00
N ARG A 241 -86.04 16.43 40.36
CA ARG A 241 -86.84 17.62 40.69
C ARG A 241 -88.34 17.42 40.43
N HIS A 242 -88.70 16.66 39.40
CA HIS A 242 -90.09 16.33 39.11
C HIS A 242 -90.66 15.35 40.15
N GLU A 243 -89.90 14.30 40.48
CA GLU A 243 -90.27 13.34 41.52
C GLU A 243 -90.38 14.03 42.89
N GLU A 244 -89.48 14.98 43.20
CA GLU A 244 -89.55 15.80 44.42
C GLU A 244 -90.79 16.70 44.45
N ARG A 245 -91.19 17.30 43.31
CA ARG A 245 -92.45 18.05 43.22
C ARG A 245 -93.66 17.15 43.43
N GLN A 246 -93.69 15.98 42.80
CA GLN A 246 -94.76 14.99 43.00
C GLN A 246 -94.84 14.54 44.45
N ALA A 247 -93.69 14.30 45.11
CA ALA A 247 -93.64 13.97 46.52
C ALA A 247 -94.17 15.11 47.41
N ARG A 248 -93.86 16.37 47.08
CA ARG A 248 -94.39 17.54 47.80
C ARG A 248 -95.90 17.71 47.59
N GLU A 249 -96.39 17.52 46.37
CA GLU A 249 -97.83 17.54 46.05
C GLU A 249 -98.57 16.41 46.78
N MET A 250 -98.03 15.20 46.77
CA MET A 250 -98.60 14.07 47.51
C MET A 250 -98.58 14.32 49.02
N LYS A 251 -97.52 14.95 49.55
CA LYS A 251 -97.45 15.34 50.97
C LYS A 251 -98.49 16.39 51.34
N LEU A 252 -98.72 17.38 50.48
CA LEU A 252 -99.79 18.37 50.65
C LEU A 252 -101.16 17.70 50.61
N ALA A 253 -101.42 16.83 49.62
CA ALA A 253 -102.66 16.07 49.53
C ALA A 253 -102.89 15.17 50.76
N MET A 254 -101.84 14.52 51.28
CA MET A 254 -101.92 13.76 52.53
C MET A 254 -102.20 14.65 53.74
N SER A 255 -101.61 15.85 53.77
CA SER A 255 -101.87 16.82 54.84
C SER A 255 -103.30 17.34 54.77
N ASP A 256 -103.84 17.62 53.57
CA ASP A 256 -105.23 18.03 53.37
C ASP A 256 -106.20 16.90 53.75
N LEU A 257 -105.89 15.65 53.40
CA LEU A 257 -106.64 14.47 53.85
C LEU A 257 -106.60 14.31 55.37
N GLN A 258 -105.45 14.58 55.99
CA GLN A 258 -105.30 14.50 57.44
C GLN A 258 -106.07 15.62 58.16
N VAL A 259 -106.04 16.85 57.63
CA VAL A 259 -106.88 17.95 58.12
C VAL A 259 -108.36 17.61 57.95
N ALA A 260 -108.80 17.09 56.80
CA ALA A 260 -110.19 16.67 56.59
C ALA A 260 -110.60 15.52 57.53
N HIS A 261 -109.68 14.61 57.84
CA HIS A 261 -109.90 13.54 58.80
C HIS A 261 -109.98 14.06 60.24
N ASP A 262 -109.14 15.03 60.60
CA ASP A 262 -109.15 15.68 61.91
C ASP A 262 -110.39 16.57 62.09
N GLU A 263 -110.83 17.31 61.06
CA GLU A 263 -112.11 18.04 61.03
C GLU A 263 -113.31 17.10 61.12
N SER A 264 -113.26 15.94 60.46
CA SER A 264 -114.29 14.89 60.60
C SER A 264 -114.32 14.32 62.02
N ARG A 265 -113.15 14.07 62.63
CA ARG A 265 -113.02 13.65 64.02
C ARG A 265 -113.50 14.71 65.00
N GLU A 266 -113.17 15.98 64.79
CA GLU A 266 -113.67 17.09 65.60
C GLU A 266 -115.19 17.27 65.41
N GLY A 267 -115.71 17.11 64.20
CA GLY A 267 -117.14 17.10 63.93
C GLY A 267 -117.87 15.96 64.64
N LEU A 268 -117.26 14.78 64.72
CA LEU A 268 -117.75 13.64 65.50
C LEU A 268 -117.65 13.92 67.01
N ALA A 269 -116.55 14.50 67.48
CA ALA A 269 -116.36 14.88 68.89
C ALA A 269 -117.35 15.97 69.34
N GLN A 270 -117.67 16.95 68.48
CA GLN A 270 -118.69 17.97 68.74
C GLN A 270 -120.11 17.39 68.74
N ARG A 271 -120.39 16.39 67.89
CA ARG A 271 -121.66 15.66 67.94
C ARG A 271 -121.79 14.85 69.23
N LEU A 272 -120.71 14.19 69.65
CA LEU A 272 -120.66 13.48 70.93
C LEU A 272 -120.83 14.43 72.13
N ALA A 273 -120.15 15.58 72.13
CA ALA A 273 -120.30 16.61 73.16
C ALA A 273 -121.72 17.20 73.18
N LYS A 274 -122.38 17.39 72.02
CA LYS A 274 -123.80 17.79 71.95
C LYS A 274 -124.72 16.71 72.51
N THR A 275 -124.47 15.43 72.23
CA THR A 275 -125.26 14.33 72.80
C THR A 275 -125.04 14.18 74.31
N GLU A 276 -123.84 14.46 74.81
CA GLU A 276 -123.54 14.47 76.24
C GLU A 276 -124.16 15.69 76.95
N ALA A 277 -124.22 16.86 76.30
CA ALA A 277 -124.94 18.03 76.79
C ALA A 277 -126.46 17.81 76.87
N THR A 278 -127.06 17.11 75.89
CA THR A 278 -128.47 16.69 75.97
C THR A 278 -128.72 15.66 77.08
N LEU A 279 -127.75 14.78 77.35
CA LEU A 279 -127.79 13.82 78.45
C LEU A 279 -127.62 14.49 79.83
N ALA A 280 -126.93 15.62 79.89
CA ALA A 280 -126.80 16.45 81.09
C ALA A 280 -128.06 17.32 81.35
N GLU A 281 -128.72 17.82 80.31
CA GLU A 281 -130.02 18.51 80.44
C GLU A 281 -131.15 17.56 80.89
N GLU A 282 -131.14 16.30 80.47
CA GLU A 282 -132.09 15.28 80.96
C GLU A 282 -131.83 14.89 82.43
N ARG A 283 -130.57 14.95 82.89
CA ARG A 283 -130.23 14.68 84.30
C ARG A 283 -130.60 15.80 85.27
N MET A 284 -130.71 17.05 84.80
CA MET A 284 -131.09 18.20 85.64
C MET A 284 -132.61 18.44 85.74
N ARG A 285 -133.43 17.80 84.89
CA ARG A 285 -134.92 17.83 85.00
C ARG A 285 -135.51 16.68 85.83
N ALA A 286 -134.69 15.74 86.30
CA ALA A 286 -135.15 14.48 86.90
C ALA A 286 -134.95 14.37 88.43
N ASP A 287 -134.70 15.49 89.14
CA ASP A 287 -134.48 15.50 90.60
C ASP A 287 -135.57 16.22 91.43
N THR A 288 -136.81 16.27 90.92
CA THR A 288 -138.02 16.56 91.71
C THR A 288 -139.26 15.79 91.22
N SER A 289 -139.26 14.48 91.37
CA SER A 289 -140.40 13.74 91.97
C SER A 289 -140.13 12.24 91.94
N ARG A 290 -140.34 11.68 93.13
CA ARG A 290 -139.92 10.38 93.60
C ARG A 290 -141.09 9.40 93.48
N MET A 291 -140.73 8.12 93.34
CA MET A 291 -141.49 6.90 93.63
C MET A 291 -142.21 6.19 92.47
N GLU A 292 -141.52 5.14 92.02
CA GLU A 292 -142.03 3.78 91.86
C GLU A 292 -143.14 3.50 90.85
N SER A 293 -142.73 2.95 89.70
CA SER A 293 -143.34 1.71 89.23
C SER A 293 -142.30 0.89 88.45
N LYS A 294 -142.35 -0.40 88.74
CA LYS A 294 -141.48 -1.47 88.24
C LYS A 294 -141.69 -1.72 86.74
N GLU A 295 -140.58 -1.95 86.05
CA GLU A 295 -140.34 -3.22 85.35
C GLU A 295 -141.27 -3.58 84.17
N ALA A 296 -140.95 -3.04 82.99
CA ALA A 296 -141.00 -3.75 81.69
C ALA A 296 -140.53 -2.80 80.59
N GLY A 297 -139.38 -3.08 79.97
CA GLY A 297 -138.84 -2.25 78.89
C GLY A 297 -137.35 -2.43 78.61
N ARG A 298 -136.63 -3.19 79.45
CA ARG A 298 -135.20 -3.51 79.27
C ARG A 298 -134.91 -4.63 78.25
N GLN A 299 -135.78 -4.84 77.25
CA GLN A 299 -135.57 -5.90 76.25
C GLN A 299 -135.60 -5.41 74.78
N LEU A 300 -135.68 -4.11 74.50
CA LEU A 300 -135.65 -3.58 73.13
C LEU A 300 -134.42 -2.73 72.75
N MET A 301 -133.56 -2.37 73.71
CA MET A 301 -132.31 -1.63 73.45
C MET A 301 -131.05 -2.53 73.39
N ALA A 302 -131.18 -3.83 73.69
CA ALA A 302 -130.08 -4.80 73.63
C ALA A 302 -129.98 -5.55 72.28
N LEU A 303 -130.89 -5.29 71.34
CA LEU A 303 -130.89 -5.87 69.99
C LEU A 303 -130.48 -4.87 68.91
N GLN A 304 -130.42 -3.57 69.19
CA GLN A 304 -130.02 -2.55 68.22
C GLN A 304 -128.50 -2.31 68.18
N SER A 305 -127.77 -2.55 69.29
CA SER A 305 -126.29 -2.49 69.28
C SER A 305 -125.65 -3.73 68.64
N LYS A 306 -126.35 -4.87 68.61
CA LYS A 306 -125.87 -6.09 67.94
C LYS A 306 -126.00 -6.06 66.41
N VAL A 307 -126.75 -5.11 65.86
CA VAL A 307 -126.92 -4.93 64.39
C VAL A 307 -125.90 -3.93 63.84
N SER A 308 -125.47 -2.93 64.62
CA SER A 308 -124.38 -2.02 64.25
C SER A 308 -122.99 -2.66 64.34
N ASP A 309 -122.77 -3.58 65.29
CA ASP A 309 -121.49 -4.29 65.38
C ASP A 309 -121.32 -5.33 64.24
N SER A 310 -122.42 -5.85 63.70
CA SER A 310 -122.40 -6.78 62.57
C SER A 310 -122.05 -6.11 61.24
N SER A 311 -122.43 -4.84 61.01
CA SER A 311 -122.09 -4.14 59.77
C SER A 311 -120.65 -3.59 59.76
N ILE A 312 -120.13 -3.22 60.94
CA ILE A 312 -118.73 -2.83 61.12
C ILE A 312 -117.82 -4.05 60.91
N LEU A 313 -118.14 -5.20 61.51
CA LEU A 313 -117.40 -6.45 61.29
C LEU A 313 -117.46 -6.94 59.83
N GLU A 314 -118.55 -6.68 59.10
CA GLU A 314 -118.65 -7.04 57.68
C GLU A 314 -117.82 -6.11 56.78
N ASN A 315 -117.74 -4.81 57.13
CA ASN A 315 -116.89 -3.86 56.42
C ASN A 315 -115.40 -4.09 56.73
N ASP A 316 -115.04 -4.34 57.99
CA ASP A 316 -113.68 -4.71 58.39
C ASP A 316 -113.26 -6.03 57.72
N SER A 317 -114.17 -7.01 57.60
CA SER A 317 -113.95 -8.26 56.86
C SER A 317 -113.71 -8.05 55.37
N LYS A 318 -114.46 -7.12 54.75
CA LYS A 318 -114.27 -6.75 53.33
C LYS A 318 -112.96 -6.00 53.12
N GLU A 319 -112.61 -5.07 54.01
CA GLU A 319 -111.37 -4.30 53.94
C GLU A 319 -110.14 -5.19 54.20
N LEU A 320 -110.20 -6.10 55.18
CA LEU A 320 -109.14 -7.08 55.42
C LEU A 320 -108.96 -8.02 54.22
N ARG A 321 -110.05 -8.46 53.58
CA ARG A 321 -109.97 -9.22 52.31
C ARG A 321 -109.32 -8.41 51.19
N GLN A 322 -109.64 -7.13 51.08
CA GLN A 322 -109.08 -6.26 50.05
C GLN A 322 -107.59 -5.99 50.28
N GLN A 323 -107.18 -5.78 51.52
CA GLN A 323 -105.77 -5.68 51.92
C GLN A 323 -105.00 -6.97 51.66
N LEU A 324 -105.60 -8.13 51.92
CA LEU A 324 -104.97 -9.44 51.70
C LEU A 324 -104.81 -9.74 50.20
N LEU A 325 -105.79 -9.35 49.38
CA LEU A 325 -105.67 -9.40 47.91
C LEU A 325 -104.61 -8.43 47.38
N ALA A 326 -104.52 -7.22 47.93
CA ALA A 326 -103.48 -6.26 47.57
C ALA A 326 -102.08 -6.74 47.96
N GLN A 327 -101.92 -7.37 49.14
CA GLN A 327 -100.67 -8.01 49.55
C GLN A 327 -100.32 -9.20 48.65
N GLN A 328 -101.29 -10.04 48.26
CA GLN A 328 -101.04 -11.11 47.30
C GLN A 328 -100.63 -10.58 45.93
N ALA A 329 -101.26 -9.52 45.43
CA ALA A 329 -100.89 -8.88 44.17
C ALA A 329 -99.46 -8.28 44.23
N ALA A 330 -99.14 -7.55 45.29
CA ALA A 330 -97.79 -7.00 45.51
C ALA A 330 -96.73 -8.10 45.63
N LYS A 331 -97.07 -9.22 46.28
CA LYS A 331 -96.18 -10.38 46.38
C LYS A 331 -95.92 -11.03 45.01
N VAL A 332 -96.96 -11.24 44.20
CA VAL A 332 -96.83 -11.80 42.85
C VAL A 332 -96.01 -10.86 41.95
N GLU A 333 -96.17 -9.55 42.09
CA GLU A 333 -95.41 -8.57 41.33
C GLU A 333 -93.93 -8.53 41.76
N ALA A 334 -93.66 -8.65 43.07
CA ALA A 334 -92.29 -8.80 43.58
C ALA A 334 -91.63 -10.10 43.07
N GLU A 335 -92.35 -11.23 43.09
CA GLU A 335 -91.87 -12.51 42.55
C GLU A 335 -91.57 -12.41 41.04
N ARG A 336 -92.42 -11.68 40.29
CA ARG A 336 -92.17 -11.40 38.86
C ARG A 336 -90.93 -10.55 38.63
N GLN A 337 -90.69 -9.52 39.45
CA GLN A 337 -89.48 -8.70 39.36
C GLN A 337 -88.22 -9.49 39.69
N VAL A 338 -88.27 -10.35 40.71
CA VAL A 338 -87.15 -11.27 41.03
C VAL A 338 -86.86 -12.20 39.85
N GLY A 339 -87.88 -12.80 39.23
CA GLY A 339 -87.70 -13.65 38.05
C GLY A 339 -87.07 -12.92 36.86
N LEU A 340 -87.41 -11.65 36.63
CA LEU A 340 -86.78 -10.83 35.59
C LEU A 340 -85.30 -10.54 35.90
N LEU A 341 -84.99 -10.20 37.16
CA LEU A 341 -83.62 -9.97 37.59
C LEU A 341 -82.76 -11.23 37.48
N GLU A 342 -83.29 -12.41 37.81
CA GLU A 342 -82.59 -13.69 37.63
C GLU A 342 -82.24 -13.96 36.16
N VAL A 343 -83.15 -13.65 35.22
CA VAL A 343 -82.89 -13.78 33.78
C VAL A 343 -81.81 -12.80 33.33
N GLU A 344 -81.82 -11.55 33.82
CA GLU A 344 -80.79 -10.57 33.51
C GLU A 344 -79.42 -10.96 34.06
N VAL A 345 -79.36 -11.44 35.31
CA VAL A 345 -78.14 -11.96 35.93
C VAL A 345 -77.58 -13.14 35.13
N ASN A 346 -78.42 -14.08 34.71
CA ASN A 346 -78.00 -15.21 33.88
C ASN A 346 -77.48 -14.74 32.50
N LYS A 347 -78.13 -13.75 31.89
CA LYS A 347 -77.69 -13.16 30.61
C LYS A 347 -76.34 -12.46 30.75
N LEU A 348 -76.15 -11.68 31.81
CA LEU A 348 -74.88 -11.00 32.08
C LEU A 348 -73.77 -12.01 32.41
N SER A 349 -74.07 -13.05 33.20
CA SER A 349 -73.11 -14.11 33.51
C SER A 349 -72.67 -14.87 32.25
N CYS A 350 -73.59 -15.16 31.33
CA CYS A 350 -73.27 -15.81 30.06
C CYS A 350 -72.39 -14.92 29.17
N LYS A 351 -72.71 -13.61 29.07
CA LYS A 351 -71.88 -12.64 28.35
C LYS A 351 -70.48 -12.52 28.95
N LEU A 352 -70.37 -12.51 30.28
CA LEU A 352 -69.09 -12.46 30.98
C LEU A 352 -68.24 -13.69 30.62
N ARG A 353 -68.79 -14.90 30.71
CA ARG A 353 -68.08 -16.14 30.35
C ARG A 353 -67.61 -16.16 28.89
N LEU A 354 -68.42 -15.66 27.95
CA LEU A 354 -68.02 -15.54 26.55
C LEU A 354 -66.84 -14.56 26.40
N SER A 355 -66.91 -13.39 27.04
CA SER A 355 -65.81 -12.42 27.01
C SER A 355 -64.52 -12.93 27.67
N GLU A 356 -64.64 -13.72 28.75
CA GLU A 356 -63.49 -14.37 29.40
C GLU A 356 -62.85 -15.43 28.49
N SER A 357 -63.67 -16.20 27.75
CA SER A 357 -63.19 -17.16 26.76
C SER A 357 -62.49 -16.47 25.59
N GLU A 358 -63.08 -15.41 25.03
CA GLU A 358 -62.48 -14.63 23.93
C GLU A 358 -61.16 -13.99 24.37
N LEU A 359 -61.08 -13.50 25.61
CA LEU A 359 -59.83 -12.96 26.17
C LEU A 359 -58.77 -14.05 26.35
N ALA A 360 -59.16 -15.27 26.78
CA ALA A 360 -58.25 -16.39 26.90
C ALA A 360 -57.71 -16.83 25.53
N ASP A 361 -58.56 -16.87 24.50
CA ASP A 361 -58.17 -17.19 23.13
C ASP A 361 -57.25 -16.11 22.53
N ALA A 362 -57.55 -14.83 22.77
CA ALA A 362 -56.70 -13.71 22.35
C ALA A 362 -55.31 -13.78 23.00
N LYS A 363 -55.23 -14.05 24.30
CA LYS A 363 -53.95 -14.24 25.01
C LYS A 363 -53.18 -15.46 24.49
N SER A 364 -53.87 -16.54 24.15
CA SER A 364 -53.28 -17.74 23.55
C SER A 364 -52.71 -17.44 22.16
N GLN A 365 -53.42 -16.65 21.33
CA GLN A 365 -52.92 -16.20 20.03
C GLN A 365 -51.73 -15.28 20.17
N GLU A 366 -51.77 -14.30 21.07
CA GLU A 366 -50.64 -13.41 21.36
C GLU A 366 -49.40 -14.20 21.78
N ALA A 367 -49.55 -15.18 22.69
CA ALA A 367 -48.45 -16.05 23.11
C ALA A 367 -47.86 -16.87 21.94
N ARG A 368 -48.68 -17.30 20.97
CA ARG A 368 -48.18 -17.97 19.76
C ARG A 368 -47.41 -17.02 18.86
N HIS A 369 -47.92 -15.80 18.63
CA HIS A 369 -47.23 -14.79 17.83
C HIS A 369 -45.90 -14.39 18.46
N VAL A 370 -45.84 -14.23 19.78
CA VAL A 370 -44.58 -13.95 20.50
C VAL A 370 -43.59 -15.10 20.33
N ARG A 371 -44.01 -16.36 20.44
CA ARG A 371 -43.12 -17.52 20.21
C ARG A 371 -42.58 -17.58 18.78
N ILE A 372 -43.40 -17.29 17.78
CA ILE A 372 -42.96 -17.25 16.38
C ILE A 372 -41.96 -16.10 16.19
N ALA A 373 -42.26 -14.92 16.73
CA ALA A 373 -41.37 -13.77 16.64
C ALA A 373 -40.02 -14.02 17.33
N THR A 374 -39.99 -14.70 18.48
CA THR A 374 -38.74 -15.10 19.13
C THR A 374 -37.96 -16.12 18.31
N GLN A 375 -38.64 -17.13 17.74
CA GLN A 375 -37.98 -18.12 16.87
C GLN A 375 -37.39 -17.48 15.60
N GLU A 376 -38.10 -16.52 14.99
CA GLU A 376 -37.57 -15.76 13.85
C GLU A 376 -36.39 -14.87 14.25
N ALA A 377 -36.43 -14.26 15.44
CA ALA A 377 -35.31 -13.48 15.96
C ALA A 377 -34.08 -14.35 16.22
N ASP A 378 -34.26 -15.52 16.83
CA ASP A 378 -33.19 -16.48 17.08
C ASP A 378 -32.59 -17.01 15.77
N ALA A 379 -33.43 -17.35 14.78
CA ALA A 379 -32.96 -17.78 13.46
C ALA A 379 -32.17 -16.69 12.72
N ARG A 380 -32.60 -15.42 12.81
CA ARG A 380 -31.85 -14.28 12.26
C ARG A 380 -30.53 -14.06 12.99
N ALA A 381 -30.51 -14.22 14.31
CA ALA A 381 -29.29 -14.12 15.11
C ALA A 381 -28.27 -15.21 14.72
N GLU A 382 -28.71 -16.46 14.55
CA GLU A 382 -27.86 -17.55 14.06
C GLU A 382 -27.33 -17.31 12.64
N GLU A 383 -28.15 -16.74 11.74
CA GLU A 383 -27.70 -16.38 10.40
C GLU A 383 -26.63 -15.28 10.41
N LEU A 384 -26.84 -14.23 11.22
CA LEU A 384 -25.86 -13.16 11.40
C LEU A 384 -24.57 -13.69 12.03
N GLU A 385 -24.65 -14.60 12.99
CA GLU A 385 -23.47 -15.22 13.60
C GLU A 385 -22.68 -16.06 12.58
N LYS A 386 -23.37 -16.82 11.72
CA LYS A 386 -22.72 -17.55 10.61
C LYS A 386 -22.04 -16.61 9.62
N ARG A 387 -22.67 -15.49 9.27
CA ARG A 387 -22.08 -14.47 8.39
C ARG A 387 -20.85 -13.81 9.04
N LEU A 388 -20.91 -13.50 10.33
CA LEU A 388 -19.77 -12.95 11.08
C LEU A 388 -18.60 -13.93 11.11
N ARG A 389 -18.85 -15.21 11.43
CA ARG A 389 -17.80 -16.24 11.39
C ARG A 389 -17.16 -16.39 10.01
N HIS A 390 -17.96 -16.33 8.94
CA HIS A 390 -17.43 -16.37 7.58
C HIS A 390 -16.56 -15.14 7.26
N MET A 391 -16.96 -13.94 7.67
CA MET A 391 -16.16 -12.72 7.50
C MET A 391 -14.87 -12.75 8.33
N GLU A 392 -14.89 -13.31 9.53
CA GLU A 392 -13.70 -13.54 10.34
C GLU A 392 -12.74 -14.55 9.69
N GLU A 393 -13.27 -15.62 9.10
CA GLU A 393 -12.48 -16.62 8.38
C GLU A 393 -11.83 -16.01 7.13
N GLN A 394 -12.56 -15.19 6.36
CA GLN A 394 -11.99 -14.42 5.25
C GLN A 394 -10.89 -13.45 5.72
N ARG A 395 -11.03 -12.83 6.90
CA ARG A 395 -9.98 -11.99 7.47
C ARG A 395 -8.74 -12.81 7.83
N ARG A 396 -8.91 -13.97 8.46
CA ARG A 396 -7.79 -14.88 8.77
C ARG A 396 -7.07 -15.34 7.50
N GLU A 397 -7.81 -15.73 6.46
CA GLU A 397 -7.23 -16.10 5.16
C GLU A 397 -6.46 -14.93 4.52
N ALA A 398 -6.96 -13.70 4.63
CA ALA A 398 -6.26 -12.52 4.15
C ALA A 398 -4.99 -12.22 4.95
N ASP A 399 -5.04 -12.34 6.28
CA ASP A 399 -3.87 -12.15 7.16
C ASP A 399 -2.79 -13.22 6.88
N ASP A 400 -3.18 -14.48 6.69
CA ASP A 400 -2.26 -15.57 6.31
C ASP A 400 -1.62 -15.32 4.93
N ALA A 401 -2.39 -14.79 3.97
CA ALA A 401 -1.85 -14.41 2.66
C ALA A 401 -0.83 -13.26 2.75
N VAL A 402 -1.07 -12.28 3.64
CA VAL A 402 -0.10 -11.21 3.91
C VAL A 402 1.18 -11.78 4.52
N LEU A 403 1.08 -12.68 5.50
CA LEU A 403 2.24 -13.32 6.13
C LEU A 403 3.08 -14.11 5.12
N LEU A 404 2.45 -14.84 4.20
CA LEU A 404 3.13 -15.54 3.12
C LEU A 404 3.83 -14.57 2.16
N ALA A 405 3.16 -13.49 1.75
CA ALA A 405 3.76 -12.48 0.88
C ALA A 405 4.96 -11.77 1.53
N GLU A 406 4.88 -11.49 2.84
CA GLU A 406 6.01 -10.94 3.60
C GLU A 406 7.19 -11.92 3.69
N ALA A 407 6.92 -13.21 3.90
CA ALA A 407 7.96 -14.24 3.90
C ALA A 407 8.65 -14.37 2.53
N GLU A 408 7.89 -14.35 1.44
CA GLU A 408 8.43 -14.36 0.08
C GLU A 408 9.27 -13.11 -0.21
N ARG A 409 8.81 -11.94 0.22
CA ARG A 409 9.57 -10.68 0.12
C ARG A 409 10.88 -10.75 0.88
N GLN A 410 10.88 -11.28 2.10
CA GLN A 410 12.11 -11.47 2.89
C GLN A 410 13.06 -12.48 2.24
N SER A 411 12.53 -13.56 1.66
CA SER A 411 13.33 -14.52 0.87
C SER A 411 13.97 -13.87 -0.35
N ALA A 412 13.21 -13.05 -1.09
CA ALA A 412 13.71 -12.33 -2.27
C ALA A 412 14.79 -11.31 -1.90
N THR A 413 14.62 -10.55 -0.81
CA THR A 413 15.63 -9.59 -0.37
C THR A 413 16.92 -10.27 0.08
N LEU A 414 16.82 -11.41 0.78
CA LEU A 414 17.99 -12.23 1.13
C LEU A 414 18.72 -12.74 -0.11
N ARG A 415 17.99 -13.25 -1.12
CA ARG A 415 18.58 -13.69 -2.40
C ARG A 415 19.25 -12.54 -3.14
N LEU A 416 18.64 -11.35 -3.19
CA LEU A 416 19.26 -10.16 -3.77
C LEU A 416 20.54 -9.75 -3.03
N HIS A 417 20.55 -9.81 -1.70
CA HIS A 417 21.75 -9.52 -0.90
C HIS A 417 22.85 -10.54 -1.14
N GLN A 418 22.51 -11.82 -1.28
CA GLN A 418 23.45 -12.88 -1.62
C GLN A 418 24.02 -12.68 -3.02
N ALA A 419 23.18 -12.48 -4.04
CA ALA A 419 23.62 -12.23 -5.42
C ALA A 419 24.50 -10.97 -5.52
N ALA A 420 24.14 -9.89 -4.83
CA ALA A 420 24.95 -8.69 -4.75
C ALA A 420 26.33 -8.97 -4.12
N ALA A 421 26.38 -9.76 -3.03
CA ALA A 421 27.64 -10.16 -2.40
C ALA A 421 28.51 -11.04 -3.30
N GLU A 422 27.91 -11.93 -4.10
CA GLU A 422 28.60 -12.79 -5.06
C GLU A 422 29.20 -11.99 -6.22
N VAL A 423 28.45 -11.02 -6.79
CA VAL A 423 28.95 -10.07 -7.80
C VAL A 423 30.13 -9.27 -7.24
N ASP A 424 30.01 -8.80 -6.01
CA ASP A 424 31.04 -8.05 -5.30
C ASP A 424 32.33 -8.88 -5.09
N MET A 425 32.21 -10.16 -4.74
CA MET A 425 33.35 -11.07 -4.66
C MET A 425 33.96 -11.36 -6.04
N ALA A 426 33.14 -11.52 -7.08
CA ALA A 426 33.61 -11.72 -8.45
C ALA A 426 34.40 -10.50 -8.94
N LYS A 427 33.91 -9.28 -8.70
CA LYS A 427 34.62 -8.03 -9.00
C LYS A 427 35.95 -7.93 -8.27
N ALA A 428 35.96 -8.18 -6.95
CA ALA A 428 37.20 -8.18 -6.17
C ALA A 428 38.22 -9.20 -6.68
N THR A 429 37.74 -10.38 -7.11
CA THR A 429 38.58 -11.43 -7.70
C THR A 429 39.15 -11.02 -9.05
N ALA A 430 38.35 -10.41 -9.92
CA ALA A 430 38.79 -9.91 -11.22
C ALA A 430 39.83 -8.78 -11.08
N GLU A 431 39.62 -7.85 -10.15
CA GLU A 431 40.57 -6.77 -9.86
C GLU A 431 41.88 -7.29 -9.28
N ALA A 432 41.81 -8.23 -8.33
CA ALA A 432 43.00 -8.90 -7.78
C ALA A 432 43.79 -9.61 -8.87
N ALA A 433 43.11 -10.39 -9.73
CA ALA A 433 43.74 -11.06 -10.86
C ALA A 433 44.36 -10.07 -11.86
N SER A 434 43.71 -8.93 -12.13
CA SER A 434 44.27 -7.89 -13.00
C SER A 434 45.50 -7.22 -12.40
N LEU A 435 45.56 -7.03 -11.08
CA LEU A 435 46.72 -6.48 -10.39
C LEU A 435 47.90 -7.46 -10.43
N GLU A 436 47.66 -8.74 -10.15
CA GLU A 436 48.70 -9.77 -10.25
C GLU A 436 49.24 -9.90 -11.69
N ALA A 437 48.36 -9.87 -12.70
CA ALA A 437 48.77 -9.91 -14.10
C ALA A 437 49.67 -8.71 -14.50
N ARG A 438 49.35 -7.49 -14.03
CA ARG A 438 50.20 -6.31 -14.25
C ARG A 438 51.54 -6.42 -13.56
N GLN A 439 51.57 -6.88 -12.32
CA GLN A 439 52.82 -7.08 -11.57
C GLN A 439 53.75 -8.08 -12.27
N LEU A 440 53.19 -9.19 -12.76
CA LEU A 440 53.93 -10.17 -13.55
C LEU A 440 54.44 -9.57 -14.87
N GLN A 441 53.64 -8.75 -15.55
CA GLN A 441 54.06 -8.06 -16.77
C GLN A 441 55.21 -7.07 -16.51
N ASP A 442 55.13 -6.29 -15.43
CA ASP A 442 56.18 -5.35 -15.02
C ASP A 442 57.48 -6.07 -14.64
N MET A 443 57.38 -7.22 -13.97
CA MET A 443 58.54 -8.08 -13.71
C MET A 443 59.16 -8.59 -15.01
N VAL A 444 58.34 -9.00 -15.98
CA VAL A 444 58.85 -9.45 -17.28
C VAL A 444 59.56 -8.32 -18.03
N MET A 445 59.02 -7.10 -17.97
CA MET A 445 59.64 -5.92 -18.57
C MET A 445 60.95 -5.53 -17.87
N LYS A 446 61.00 -5.56 -16.53
CA LYS A 446 62.23 -5.29 -15.75
C LYS A 446 63.31 -6.34 -16.01
N ALA A 447 62.96 -7.62 -16.08
CA ALA A 447 63.91 -8.69 -16.39
C ALA A 447 64.48 -8.54 -17.82
N LYS A 448 63.63 -8.19 -18.80
CA LYS A 448 64.07 -7.87 -20.17
C LYS A 448 64.99 -6.64 -20.22
N ALA A 449 64.68 -5.59 -19.46
CA ALA A 449 65.49 -4.37 -19.40
C ALA A 449 66.88 -4.63 -18.78
N ASN A 450 66.98 -5.57 -17.84
CA ASN A 450 68.24 -5.96 -17.20
C ASN A 450 69.07 -6.97 -18.02
N GLY A 451 68.67 -7.28 -19.27
CA GLY A 451 69.44 -8.16 -20.17
C GLY A 451 69.41 -9.65 -19.81
N LEU A 452 68.57 -10.05 -18.85
CA LEU A 452 68.40 -11.43 -18.41
C LEU A 452 67.57 -12.19 -19.45
N SER A 453 68.23 -12.64 -20.51
CA SER A 453 67.62 -13.37 -21.63
C SER A 453 67.63 -14.90 -21.44
N SER A 454 68.29 -15.40 -20.39
CA SER A 454 68.36 -16.84 -20.10
C SER A 454 67.23 -17.28 -19.17
N SER A 455 66.57 -18.41 -19.50
CA SER A 455 65.51 -19.02 -18.70
C SER A 455 65.98 -19.49 -17.30
N GLN A 456 67.29 -19.55 -17.05
CA GLN A 456 67.88 -20.05 -15.81
C GLN A 456 67.96 -18.98 -14.70
N ASP A 457 68.09 -17.70 -15.08
CA ASP A 457 68.23 -16.59 -14.13
C ASP A 457 66.93 -16.21 -13.39
N TRP A 458 65.79 -16.72 -13.89
CA TRP A 458 64.47 -16.52 -13.27
C TRP A 458 64.29 -17.29 -11.96
N SER A 459 65.10 -18.32 -11.73
CA SER A 459 65.05 -19.14 -10.51
C SER A 459 65.61 -18.40 -9.27
N HIS A 460 66.40 -17.34 -9.47
CA HIS A 460 66.99 -16.55 -8.39
C HIS A 460 66.10 -15.39 -7.89
N TYR A 461 65.06 -15.00 -8.65
CA TYR A 461 64.01 -14.14 -8.13
C TYR A 461 63.11 -14.98 -7.21
N SER A 462 63.51 -15.10 -5.94
CA SER A 462 62.74 -15.82 -4.93
C SER A 462 61.32 -15.30 -4.87
N LEU A 463 60.37 -16.18 -5.19
CA LEU A 463 58.92 -16.01 -5.04
C LEU A 463 58.50 -15.51 -3.65
N GLN A 464 59.35 -15.67 -2.62
CA GLN A 464 59.07 -15.17 -1.27
C GLN A 464 59.20 -13.65 -1.12
N SER A 465 60.05 -12.97 -1.91
CA SER A 465 60.39 -11.57 -1.64
C SER A 465 59.47 -10.55 -2.32
N THR A 466 58.83 -10.90 -3.43
CA THR A 466 57.98 -9.98 -4.21
C THR A 466 56.49 -10.25 -4.04
N CYS A 467 56.11 -11.41 -3.51
CA CYS A 467 54.73 -11.76 -3.17
C CYS A 467 54.19 -11.00 -1.94
N LEU A 468 55.10 -10.42 -1.13
CA LEU A 468 54.77 -9.70 0.10
C LEU A 468 54.42 -8.23 -0.14
N THR A 469 54.94 -7.57 -1.18
CA THR A 469 54.82 -6.11 -1.32
C THR A 469 53.40 -5.66 -1.63
N SER A 470 52.61 -6.40 -2.43
CA SER A 470 51.22 -6.02 -2.71
C SER A 470 50.26 -6.34 -1.56
N ASP A 471 50.54 -7.41 -0.81
CA ASP A 471 49.80 -7.75 0.40
C ASP A 471 50.12 -6.76 1.53
N GLU A 472 51.37 -6.30 1.62
CA GLU A 472 51.80 -5.26 2.55
C GLU A 472 51.20 -3.91 2.21
N GLU A 473 51.12 -3.52 0.93
CA GLU A 473 50.44 -2.30 0.49
C GLU A 473 48.93 -2.35 0.82
N ALA A 474 48.23 -3.43 0.47
CA ALA A 474 46.81 -3.59 0.79
C ALA A 474 46.54 -3.68 2.31
N ARG A 475 47.44 -4.31 3.09
CA ARG A 475 47.37 -4.33 4.55
C ARG A 475 47.67 -2.98 5.16
N SER A 476 48.61 -2.21 4.61
CA SER A 476 48.94 -0.85 5.03
C SER A 476 47.76 0.10 4.78
N GLU A 477 47.12 0.04 3.61
CA GLU A 477 45.90 0.81 3.31
C GLU A 477 44.74 0.43 4.26
N MET A 478 44.59 -0.86 4.56
CA MET A 478 43.58 -1.34 5.51
C MET A 478 43.89 -0.89 6.96
N GLU A 479 45.15 -0.92 7.37
CA GLU A 479 45.60 -0.42 8.68
C GLU A 479 45.44 1.10 8.79
N GLU A 480 45.67 1.85 7.73
CA GLU A 480 45.44 3.30 7.66
C GLU A 480 43.94 3.63 7.79
N ALA A 481 43.07 2.92 7.06
CA ALA A 481 41.62 3.06 7.18
C ALA A 481 41.09 2.66 8.57
N LEU A 482 41.66 1.62 9.19
CA LEU A 482 41.35 1.22 10.57
C LEU A 482 41.89 2.23 11.59
N ALA A 483 43.07 2.80 11.37
CA ALA A 483 43.65 3.85 12.19
C ALA A 483 42.82 5.13 12.12
N GLU A 484 42.28 5.48 10.95
CA GLU A 484 41.37 6.61 10.77
C GLU A 484 40.03 6.39 11.51
N LEU A 485 39.45 5.19 11.42
CA LEU A 485 38.26 4.81 12.20
C LEU A 485 38.53 4.83 13.73
N ARG A 486 39.72 4.41 14.17
CA ARG A 486 40.14 4.46 15.59
C ARG A 486 40.36 5.90 16.04
N ARG A 487 40.98 6.74 15.20
CA ARG A 487 41.20 8.17 15.45
C ARG A 487 39.87 8.89 15.64
N TRP A 488 38.85 8.61 14.82
CA TRP A 488 37.51 9.20 14.98
C TRP A 488 36.79 8.71 16.25
N ARG A 489 37.00 7.46 16.68
CA ARG A 489 36.47 6.99 17.98
C ARG A 489 37.14 7.69 19.17
N LEU A 490 38.45 7.94 19.09
CA LEU A 490 39.23 8.53 20.18
C LEU A 490 39.08 10.05 20.28
N GLN A 491 38.84 10.75 19.16
CA GLN A 491 38.65 12.21 19.13
C GLN A 491 37.22 12.67 19.47
N GLY A 492 36.34 11.76 19.90
CA GLY A 492 35.06 12.11 20.54
C GLY A 492 33.98 12.72 19.64
N THR A 493 34.20 12.83 18.33
CA THR A 493 33.17 13.25 17.36
C THR A 493 32.98 12.18 16.29
N PRO A 494 32.42 11.01 16.64
CA PRO A 494 31.81 10.19 15.60
C PRO A 494 30.70 11.02 14.97
N PRO A 495 30.72 11.31 13.65
CA PRO A 495 29.57 11.90 13.00
C PRO A 495 28.38 10.96 13.26
N LYS A 496 27.29 11.52 13.82
CA LYS A 496 26.10 10.81 14.34
C LYS A 496 25.86 9.49 13.61
N SER A 497 25.93 8.38 14.35
CA SER A 497 25.54 7.01 13.99
C SER A 497 25.18 6.80 12.51
N GLY A 498 26.16 6.40 11.69
CA GLY A 498 25.93 6.04 10.29
C GLY A 498 26.22 7.12 9.26
N SER A 499 27.15 8.05 9.54
CA SER A 499 27.65 8.97 8.52
C SER A 499 28.11 8.21 7.28
N VAL A 500 27.84 8.79 6.11
CA VAL A 500 28.21 8.25 4.80
C VAL A 500 29.71 7.91 4.74
N LEU A 501 30.55 8.69 5.43
CA LEU A 501 31.99 8.45 5.58
C LEU A 501 32.33 7.20 6.39
N GLN A 502 31.65 6.95 7.51
CA GLN A 502 31.86 5.73 8.30
C GLN A 502 31.41 4.48 7.54
N LYS A 503 30.29 4.58 6.81
CA LYS A 503 29.81 3.51 5.92
C LYS A 503 30.79 3.29 4.77
N GLY A 504 31.32 4.37 4.18
CA GLY A 504 32.32 4.34 3.12
C GLY A 504 33.63 3.69 3.54
N LEU A 505 34.19 4.05 4.70
CA LEU A 505 35.43 3.44 5.21
C LEU A 505 35.25 1.97 5.58
N LYS A 506 34.11 1.59 6.18
CA LYS A 506 33.81 0.17 6.44
C LYS A 506 33.67 -0.62 5.14
N ALA A 507 32.98 -0.07 4.14
CA ALA A 507 32.85 -0.69 2.83
C ALA A 507 34.23 -0.86 2.17
N ARG A 508 35.09 0.15 2.26
CA ARG A 508 36.46 0.11 1.73
C ARG A 508 37.33 -0.94 2.43
N ILE A 509 37.24 -1.06 3.75
CA ILE A 509 37.95 -2.12 4.50
C ILE A 509 37.47 -3.50 4.04
N CYS A 510 36.16 -3.74 3.96
CA CYS A 510 35.62 -5.01 3.49
C CYS A 510 35.99 -5.31 2.02
N GLU A 511 36.07 -4.28 1.17
CA GLU A 511 36.54 -4.39 -0.22
C GLU A 511 38.02 -4.81 -0.29
N LEU A 512 38.89 -4.19 0.51
CA LEU A 512 40.30 -4.51 0.61
C LEU A 512 40.53 -5.93 1.18
N GLU A 513 39.79 -6.32 2.22
CA GLU A 513 39.84 -7.68 2.78
C GLU A 513 39.47 -8.74 1.73
N ARG A 514 38.40 -8.49 0.94
CA ARG A 514 37.99 -9.37 -0.16
C ARG A 514 39.07 -9.47 -1.24
N LYS A 515 39.68 -8.36 -1.63
CA LYS A 515 40.78 -8.34 -2.63
C LYS A 515 41.99 -9.14 -2.15
N VAL A 516 42.38 -8.99 -0.89
CA VAL A 516 43.49 -9.74 -0.29
C VAL A 516 43.16 -11.24 -0.21
N GLN A 517 41.94 -11.61 0.18
CA GLN A 517 41.51 -13.01 0.21
C GLN A 517 41.48 -13.64 -1.19
N ALA A 518 40.96 -12.91 -2.19
CA ALA A 518 40.94 -13.37 -3.57
C ALA A 518 42.35 -13.55 -4.15
N ALA A 519 43.26 -12.60 -3.91
CA ALA A 519 44.67 -12.70 -4.30
C ALA A 519 45.36 -13.91 -3.63
N ARG A 520 45.07 -14.19 -2.35
CA ARG A 520 45.59 -15.40 -1.68
C ARG A 520 45.06 -16.68 -2.32
N ALA A 521 43.75 -16.76 -2.60
CA ALA A 521 43.14 -17.92 -3.23
C ALA A 521 43.70 -18.18 -4.65
N ILE A 522 43.94 -17.12 -5.43
CA ILE A 522 44.57 -17.22 -6.76
C ILE A 522 45.99 -17.78 -6.63
N ARG A 523 46.78 -17.27 -5.68
CA ARG A 523 48.14 -17.73 -5.43
C ARG A 523 48.20 -19.17 -4.93
N GLU A 524 47.33 -19.55 -4.00
CA GLU A 524 47.22 -20.94 -3.52
C GLU A 524 46.89 -21.91 -4.68
N ARG A 525 45.95 -21.56 -5.56
CA ARG A 525 45.67 -22.34 -6.78
C ARG A 525 46.87 -22.38 -7.72
N GLY A 526 47.58 -21.27 -7.89
CA GLY A 526 48.79 -21.20 -8.70
C GLY A 526 49.94 -22.05 -8.15
N HIS A 527 50.07 -22.12 -6.83
CA HIS A 527 51.03 -22.99 -6.14
C HIS A 527 50.68 -24.46 -6.34
N GLN A 528 49.41 -24.83 -6.19
CA GLN A 528 48.93 -26.19 -6.47
C GLN A 528 49.13 -26.61 -7.93
N ALA A 529 49.07 -25.68 -8.88
CA ALA A 529 49.26 -25.94 -10.31
C ALA A 529 50.73 -26.07 -10.75
N GLY A 530 51.72 -25.85 -9.86
CA GLY A 530 53.12 -26.12 -10.17
C GLY A 530 54.17 -25.20 -9.57
N ASN A 531 53.93 -24.55 -8.41
CA ASN A 531 54.90 -23.74 -7.66
C ASN A 531 55.79 -22.80 -8.50
N SER A 532 55.22 -22.21 -9.56
CA SER A 532 55.95 -21.34 -10.47
C SER A 532 55.14 -20.07 -10.74
N LEU A 533 55.83 -18.98 -11.10
CA LEU A 533 55.21 -17.73 -11.52
C LEU A 533 54.22 -17.94 -12.68
N ALA A 534 54.50 -18.91 -13.56
CA ALA A 534 53.61 -19.30 -14.64
C ALA A 534 52.31 -19.97 -14.13
N GLY A 535 52.38 -20.75 -13.05
CA GLY A 535 51.22 -21.35 -12.38
C GLY A 535 50.31 -20.29 -11.75
N ILE A 536 50.88 -19.30 -11.07
CA ILE A 536 50.14 -18.17 -10.49
C ILE A 536 49.53 -17.30 -11.61
N ALA A 537 50.29 -17.00 -12.67
CA ALA A 537 49.78 -16.27 -13.84
C ALA A 537 48.59 -16.99 -14.49
N SER A 538 48.70 -18.31 -14.66
CA SER A 538 47.63 -19.13 -15.24
C SER A 538 46.41 -19.19 -14.33
N ALA A 539 46.60 -19.29 -13.01
CA ALA A 539 45.50 -19.27 -12.03
C ALA A 539 44.82 -17.90 -11.97
N ALA A 540 45.57 -16.80 -12.08
CA ALA A 540 45.05 -15.45 -12.14
C ALA A 540 44.24 -15.23 -13.43
N VAL A 541 44.75 -15.68 -14.58
CA VAL A 541 44.04 -15.60 -15.86
C VAL A 541 42.79 -16.48 -15.84
N ALA A 542 42.84 -17.69 -15.27
CA ALA A 542 41.67 -18.55 -15.11
C ALA A 542 40.62 -17.92 -14.19
N ALA A 543 41.04 -17.40 -13.03
CA ALA A 543 40.14 -16.71 -12.09
C ALA A 543 39.53 -15.43 -12.69
N ALA A 544 40.32 -14.65 -13.43
CA ALA A 544 39.83 -13.50 -14.18
C ALA A 544 38.83 -13.93 -15.26
N ARG A 545 39.11 -15.02 -15.98
CA ARG A 545 38.23 -15.53 -17.04
C ARG A 545 36.93 -16.11 -16.49
N ASP A 546 36.97 -16.78 -15.34
CA ASP A 546 35.77 -17.29 -14.67
C ASP A 546 34.94 -16.14 -14.09
N ALA A 547 35.59 -15.14 -13.48
CA ALA A 547 34.94 -13.96 -12.92
C ALA A 547 34.40 -12.98 -13.99
N SER A 548 35.03 -12.94 -15.17
CA SER A 548 34.60 -12.14 -16.33
C SER A 548 33.86 -12.96 -17.38
N SER A 549 33.54 -14.22 -17.09
CA SER A 549 32.82 -15.05 -18.05
C SER A 549 31.43 -14.44 -18.26
N GLU A 550 31.17 -14.05 -19.49
CA GLU A 550 29.90 -13.45 -19.93
C GLU A 550 28.71 -14.34 -19.50
N ALA A 551 28.88 -15.67 -19.54
CA ALA A 551 27.90 -16.63 -19.05
C ALA A 551 27.56 -16.49 -17.56
N ARG A 552 28.54 -16.17 -16.68
CA ARG A 552 28.29 -16.01 -15.24
C ARG A 552 27.75 -14.62 -14.90
N LEU A 553 28.18 -13.59 -15.63
CA LEU A 553 27.60 -12.26 -15.50
C LEU A 553 26.15 -12.24 -15.98
N LEU A 554 25.84 -12.88 -17.11
CA LEU A 554 24.47 -13.04 -17.60
C LEU A 554 23.60 -13.84 -16.63
N ALA A 555 24.11 -14.93 -16.05
CA ALA A 555 23.36 -15.70 -15.04
C ALA A 555 23.05 -14.87 -13.79
N LEU A 556 24.00 -14.07 -13.29
CA LEU A 556 23.77 -13.19 -12.14
C LEU A 556 22.85 -12.00 -12.48
N GLU A 557 22.87 -11.52 -13.72
CA GLU A 557 21.94 -10.49 -14.20
C GLU A 557 20.52 -11.04 -14.35
N GLU A 558 20.36 -12.28 -14.81
CA GLU A 558 19.08 -13.00 -14.90
C GLU A 558 18.52 -13.28 -13.49
N GLU A 559 19.32 -13.81 -12.55
CA GLU A 559 18.91 -14.02 -11.16
C GLU A 559 18.53 -12.69 -10.45
N LEU A 560 19.22 -11.60 -10.76
CA LEU A 560 18.89 -10.27 -10.24
C LEU A 560 17.61 -9.71 -10.87
N ALA A 561 17.34 -9.99 -12.14
CA ALA A 561 16.10 -9.61 -12.81
C ALA A 561 14.91 -10.39 -12.23
N ASP A 562 15.03 -11.71 -12.10
CA ASP A 562 14.02 -12.58 -11.50
C ASP A 562 13.71 -12.17 -10.05
N ALA A 563 14.74 -11.88 -9.25
CA ALA A 563 14.54 -11.47 -7.87
C ALA A 563 13.89 -10.08 -7.75
N LYS A 564 14.14 -9.17 -8.70
CA LYS A 564 13.43 -7.88 -8.80
C LYS A 564 11.98 -8.05 -9.24
N GLU A 565 11.71 -8.98 -10.15
CA GLU A 565 10.35 -9.26 -10.61
C GLU A 565 9.51 -9.89 -9.50
N VAL A 566 10.08 -10.83 -8.74
CA VAL A 566 9.46 -11.39 -7.52
C VAL A 566 9.22 -10.30 -6.47
N GLN A 567 10.19 -9.39 -6.25
CA GLN A 567 9.99 -8.27 -5.33
C GLN A 567 8.86 -7.34 -5.80
N ALA A 568 8.81 -7.01 -7.10
CA ALA A 568 7.77 -6.16 -7.67
C ALA A 568 6.40 -6.82 -7.60
N ALA A 569 6.31 -8.13 -7.85
CA ALA A 569 5.08 -8.91 -7.72
C ALA A 569 4.59 -8.95 -6.26
N ALA A 570 5.48 -9.16 -5.29
CA ALA A 570 5.15 -9.12 -3.87
C ALA A 570 4.69 -7.71 -3.43
N GLU A 571 5.34 -6.65 -3.91
CA GLU A 571 4.94 -5.26 -3.63
C GLU A 571 3.59 -4.89 -4.29
N ALA A 572 3.30 -5.43 -5.48
CA ALA A 572 2.01 -5.27 -6.15
C ALA A 572 0.89 -6.01 -5.41
N LEU A 573 1.12 -7.27 -4.98
CA LEU A 573 0.17 -8.04 -4.19
C LEU A 573 -0.14 -7.36 -2.86
N MET A 574 0.87 -6.87 -2.15
CA MET A 574 0.63 -6.06 -0.95
C MET A 574 -0.19 -4.83 -1.31
N LYS A 575 0.21 -4.04 -2.33
CA LYS A 575 -0.58 -2.87 -2.75
C LYS A 575 -2.03 -3.23 -3.03
N GLU A 576 -2.33 -4.33 -3.72
CA GLU A 576 -3.71 -4.78 -3.94
C GLU A 576 -4.42 -5.14 -2.64
N LEU A 577 -3.79 -5.87 -1.72
CA LEU A 577 -4.36 -6.21 -0.40
C LEU A 577 -4.66 -4.95 0.45
N TRP A 578 -3.81 -3.93 0.36
CA TRP A 578 -3.98 -2.66 1.09
C TRP A 578 -4.90 -1.66 0.38
N THR A 579 -5.05 -1.75 -0.95
CA THR A 579 -5.88 -0.83 -1.74
C THR A 579 -7.24 -1.38 -2.10
N ARG A 580 -7.49 -2.69 -1.92
CA ARG A 580 -8.82 -3.28 -2.14
C ARG A 580 -9.81 -2.57 -1.23
N PRO A 581 -10.70 -1.73 -1.76
CA PRO A 581 -11.77 -1.16 -0.97
C PRO A 581 -12.60 -2.36 -0.55
N SER A 582 -12.92 -2.46 0.73
CA SER A 582 -14.11 -3.14 1.20
C SER A 582 -15.31 -2.45 0.53
N SER A 583 -15.56 -2.77 -0.73
CA SER A 583 -16.74 -2.36 -1.46
C SER A 583 -17.85 -3.34 -1.10
N PRO A 584 -18.85 -2.92 -0.32
CA PRO A 584 -20.09 -3.65 -0.25
C PRO A 584 -20.82 -3.38 -1.57
N GLY A 585 -21.12 -4.44 -2.31
CA GLY A 585 -22.05 -4.37 -3.42
C GLY A 585 -21.41 -4.25 -4.80
N ARG A 586 -21.26 -5.41 -5.46
CA ARG A 586 -21.57 -5.48 -6.88
C ARG A 586 -22.14 -6.85 -7.24
N THR A 587 -23.41 -6.79 -7.66
CA THR A 587 -24.14 -7.69 -8.57
C THR A 587 -24.52 -9.09 -8.10
N MET A 588 -25.63 -9.15 -7.37
CA MET A 588 -26.68 -10.16 -7.57
C MET A 588 -27.87 -9.45 -8.25
N ASP A 589 -27.76 -9.23 -9.56
CA ASP A 589 -28.92 -8.93 -10.40
C ASP A 589 -29.35 -10.24 -11.07
N THR A 590 -30.29 -10.94 -10.42
CA THR A 590 -31.38 -11.70 -11.07
C THR A 590 -32.24 -12.29 -9.96
N LEU A 591 -33.31 -11.58 -9.58
CA LEU A 591 -34.67 -12.09 -9.39
C LEU A 591 -35.50 -11.04 -8.67
N ALA A 592 -36.21 -10.25 -9.48
CA ALA A 592 -37.32 -9.45 -9.02
C ALA A 592 -38.45 -10.37 -8.56
N THR A 593 -38.85 -10.26 -7.29
CA THR A 593 -40.26 -10.39 -6.86
C THR A 593 -40.47 -9.67 -5.52
N ASN A 594 -41.05 -8.47 -5.62
CA ASN A 594 -41.98 -7.82 -4.69
C ASN A 594 -42.04 -8.31 -3.23
N SER A 595 -41.54 -7.50 -2.29
CA SER A 595 -42.11 -7.40 -0.94
C SER A 595 -41.79 -6.03 -0.33
N PRO A 596 -42.79 -5.25 0.15
CA PRO A 596 -42.54 -3.96 0.80
C PRO A 596 -42.38 -4.14 2.31
N GLY A 597 -41.23 -3.72 2.85
CA GLY A 597 -41.06 -3.49 4.29
C GLY A 597 -39.74 -4.00 4.87
N SER A 598 -38.75 -3.11 5.00
CA SER A 598 -37.70 -3.23 6.00
C SER A 598 -37.17 -1.83 6.33
N PHE A 599 -37.62 -1.29 7.47
CA PHE A 599 -37.13 -0.05 8.11
C PHE A 599 -36.38 -0.41 9.41
N LYS A 600 -35.70 -1.57 9.46
CA LYS A 600 -35.12 -2.11 10.71
C LYS A 600 -33.59 -2.24 10.73
N ASP A 601 -32.92 -1.96 9.62
CA ASP A 601 -31.47 -2.13 9.53
C ASP A 601 -30.69 -0.93 10.08
N ASP A 602 -31.31 0.25 10.20
CA ASP A 602 -30.64 1.48 10.69
C ASP A 602 -30.44 1.50 12.22
N CYS A 603 -31.31 0.82 12.98
CA CYS A 603 -31.14 0.70 14.44
C CYS A 603 -29.99 -0.24 14.85
N GLN A 604 -29.57 -1.16 13.97
CA GLN A 604 -28.47 -2.09 14.26
C GLN A 604 -27.10 -1.46 14.00
N ALA A 605 -27.00 -0.58 13.00
CA ALA A 605 -25.79 0.21 12.77
C ALA A 605 -25.51 1.15 13.97
N ALA A 606 -26.55 1.78 14.52
CA ALA A 606 -26.44 2.65 15.69
C ALA A 606 -25.92 1.89 16.94
N ALA A 607 -26.45 0.69 17.22
CA ALA A 607 -26.02 -0.12 18.35
C ALA A 607 -24.56 -0.60 18.23
N PHE A 608 -24.14 -1.03 17.03
CA PHE A 608 -22.76 -1.41 16.75
C PHE A 608 -21.79 -0.22 16.88
N THR A 609 -22.19 0.97 16.42
CA THR A 609 -21.37 2.16 16.58
C THR A 609 -21.24 2.61 18.04
N SER A 610 -22.24 2.40 18.89
CA SER A 610 -22.11 2.68 20.32
C SER A 610 -21.17 1.72 21.03
N GLU A 611 -21.24 0.42 20.73
CA GLU A 611 -20.35 -0.59 21.33
C GLU A 611 -18.90 -0.39 20.90
N LEU A 612 -18.67 -0.01 19.63
CA LEU A 612 -17.33 0.31 19.12
C LEU A 612 -16.74 1.57 19.77
N LEU A 613 -17.56 2.60 20.01
CA LEU A 613 -17.13 3.83 20.69
C LEU A 613 -16.83 3.58 22.18
N GLU A 614 -17.58 2.69 22.83
CA GLU A 614 -17.35 2.30 24.22
C GLU A 614 -16.04 1.47 24.36
N ALA A 615 -15.78 0.56 23.42
CA ALA A 615 -14.53 -0.20 23.36
C ALA A 615 -13.31 0.70 23.10
N LEU A 616 -13.43 1.68 22.19
CA LEU A 616 -12.35 2.65 21.93
C LEU A 616 -12.08 3.57 23.13
N ALA A 617 -13.12 3.93 23.89
CA ALA A 617 -12.97 4.70 25.13
C ALA A 617 -12.23 3.89 26.22
N GLN A 618 -12.51 2.59 26.34
CA GLN A 618 -11.78 1.69 27.25
C GLN A 618 -10.32 1.51 26.83
N CYS A 619 -10.02 1.29 25.55
CA CYS A 619 -8.63 1.20 25.07
C CYS A 619 -7.84 2.49 25.33
N ARG A 620 -8.48 3.65 25.22
CA ARG A 620 -7.83 4.94 25.52
C ARG A 620 -7.50 5.08 27.02
N LEU A 621 -8.40 4.66 27.90
CA LEU A 621 -8.16 4.64 29.35
C LEU A 621 -7.02 3.69 29.75
N GLU A 622 -6.92 2.54 29.09
CA GLU A 622 -5.82 1.60 29.31
C GLU A 622 -4.47 2.13 28.80
N LEU A 623 -4.46 2.82 27.66
CA LEU A 623 -3.27 3.50 27.15
C LEU A 623 -2.82 4.68 28.04
N GLU A 624 -3.76 5.41 28.64
CA GLU A 624 -3.44 6.47 29.60
C GLU A 624 -2.92 5.89 30.93
N ARG A 625 -3.36 4.70 31.35
CA ARG A 625 -2.82 3.97 32.52
C ARG A 625 -1.47 3.31 32.27
N ALA A 626 -1.19 2.89 31.03
CA ALA A 626 0.06 2.27 30.64
C ALA A 626 1.19 3.28 30.34
N ARG A 627 0.89 4.58 30.43
CA ARG A 627 1.87 5.64 30.22
C ARG A 627 2.76 5.77 31.47
N PRO A 628 4.06 5.47 31.40
CA PRO A 628 4.95 5.71 32.53
C PRO A 628 5.05 7.21 32.79
N GLU A 629 4.98 7.61 34.06
CA GLU A 629 5.10 9.01 34.52
C GLU A 629 6.42 9.67 34.09
#